data_AF-A0A1C4U2E1-F1
#
_entry.id   AF-A0A1C4U2E1-F1
#
_cell.length_a   1.000
_cell.length_b   1.000
_cell.length_c   1.000
_cell.angle_alpha   90.00
_cell.angle_beta   90.00
_cell.angle_gamma   90.00
#
_symmetry.space_group_name_H-M   'P 1'
#
loop_
_entity.id
_entity.type
_entity.pdbx_description
1 polymer ?
#
loop_
_entity_poly.entity_id
_entity_poly.type
_entity_poly.pdbx_seq_one_letter_code
_entity_poly.pdbx_strand_id
1 'polypeptide(L)'
;MALSQVAGRLIGVRQHVVDPGGGGAHRVPHPVEAVVVGGGIAGMSAAVVLAERGVRVTVLEAAPTLGGRLGAWPQELADGVQANEHGFHAFFRQYYNWRSILRRVDPELRFLRPVPGYPILSADWPTEEFGRLPPAPPANLLALLLRSPSLRLADLRAMDRDAALPLLTYDPVRTYAEFDGATADELLDSLRLPDRARAMLFEVFSHSFFNHEAEMSAAEMIAQFHFYLLGNPEGLAFDCPDEDYGTAIWQPLAGHVERHGGRVRTGVAATRLDRSPAGWRVSAADGSAYPAGHVVLAVDPPALAALVTASPVLAGAAPELVAAMPAFGTPGPPYAVARYWCDGDVDAGRAVFSGVSRQPTLDSVTLYHRLENESRRWAERTGGSVLELHAYACEPGVPAEELAERMRAELVALWPEAARLRVRELRARVEAQAPAFTPGGHAGRPGVRTDADGLYLAGDGIRTDFPSALMERSAATGIVAANHILRAEGGAAEPVRSIRPRGLLARR
;
A
#
# COMPACT_ATOMS: atom_id res chain seq x y z
N MET A 1 23.75 8.93 -11.98
CA MET A 1 22.30 8.59 -12.09
C MET A 1 21.76 8.80 -13.51
N ALA A 2 21.97 9.94 -14.18
CA ALA A 2 21.42 10.19 -15.53
C ALA A 2 21.87 9.18 -16.61
N LEU A 3 23.14 8.80 -16.66
CA LEU A 3 23.67 7.82 -17.64
C LEU A 3 23.14 6.39 -17.43
N SER A 4 22.83 5.98 -16.19
CA SER A 4 22.28 4.64 -15.91
C SER A 4 20.76 4.57 -16.10
N GLN A 5 20.03 5.68 -15.92
CA GLN A 5 18.62 5.78 -16.31
C GLN A 5 18.45 5.68 -17.83
N VAL A 6 19.40 6.24 -18.60
CA VAL A 6 19.46 6.08 -20.06
C VAL A 6 19.76 4.62 -20.44
N ALA A 7 20.69 3.95 -19.72
CA ALA A 7 20.98 2.52 -19.93
C ALA A 7 19.79 1.62 -19.57
N GLY A 8 19.09 1.84 -18.44
CA GLY A 8 17.88 1.09 -18.06
C GLY A 8 16.75 1.23 -19.09
N ARG A 9 16.58 2.43 -19.66
CA ARG A 9 15.64 2.69 -20.77
C ARG A 9 16.03 2.03 -22.09
N LEU A 10 17.32 1.72 -22.29
CA LEU A 10 17.87 1.02 -23.46
C LEU A 10 17.77 -0.51 -23.34
N ILE A 11 17.79 -1.07 -22.12
CA ILE A 11 17.72 -2.53 -21.86
C ILE A 11 16.26 -3.03 -21.73
N GLY A 12 15.26 -2.16 -21.91
CA GLY A 12 13.85 -2.57 -22.05
C GLY A 12 13.05 -2.63 -20.75
N VAL A 13 13.49 -1.95 -19.68
CA VAL A 13 12.66 -1.73 -18.49
C VAL A 13 12.00 -0.35 -18.62
N ARG A 14 10.83 -0.31 -19.24
CA ARG A 14 9.99 0.89 -19.40
C ARG A 14 8.69 0.67 -18.63
N GLN A 15 7.97 1.75 -18.30
CA GLN A 15 6.56 1.64 -17.91
C GLN A 15 5.80 0.87 -19.00
N HIS A 16 5.01 -0.13 -18.60
CA HIS A 16 4.20 -0.92 -19.49
C HIS A 16 2.74 -0.49 -19.36
N VAL A 17 2.10 -0.25 -20.50
CA VAL A 17 0.67 0.00 -20.55
C VAL A 17 -0.04 -1.35 -20.52
N VAL A 18 -0.81 -1.62 -19.46
CA VAL A 18 -1.58 -2.86 -19.28
C VAL A 18 -3.03 -2.68 -19.71
N ASP A 19 -3.53 -1.45 -19.64
CA ASP A 19 -4.77 -1.01 -20.26
C ASP A 19 -4.49 0.32 -20.99
N PRO A 20 -4.64 0.40 -22.33
CA PRO A 20 -4.39 1.65 -23.05
C PRO A 20 -5.41 2.75 -22.76
N GLY A 21 -6.52 2.45 -22.09
CA GLY A 21 -7.64 3.38 -21.93
C GLY A 21 -8.35 3.63 -23.26
N GLY A 22 -9.06 4.76 -23.36
CA GLY A 22 -9.79 5.17 -24.55
C GLY A 22 -11.05 4.34 -24.84
N GLY A 23 -11.41 4.21 -26.12
CA GLY A 23 -12.54 3.38 -26.57
C GLY A 23 -13.94 4.01 -26.46
N GLY A 24 -14.04 5.32 -26.20
CA GLY A 24 -15.31 6.03 -26.04
C GLY A 24 -15.17 7.56 -26.16
N ALA A 25 -16.25 8.29 -25.87
CA ALA A 25 -16.24 9.76 -25.85
C ALA A 25 -15.49 10.29 -24.63
N HIS A 26 -14.88 11.48 -24.72
CA HIS A 26 -14.13 12.07 -23.59
C HIS A 26 -14.96 12.20 -22.30
N ARG A 27 -16.28 12.38 -22.41
CA ARG A 27 -17.23 12.27 -21.30
C ARG A 27 -18.33 11.28 -21.67
N VAL A 28 -18.98 10.69 -20.67
CA VAL A 28 -20.16 9.83 -20.91
C VAL A 28 -21.23 10.62 -21.71
N PRO A 29 -21.89 10.00 -22.71
CA PRO A 29 -22.81 10.70 -23.60
C PRO A 29 -24.20 10.93 -23.02
N HIS A 30 -24.48 10.38 -21.83
CA HIS A 30 -25.74 10.54 -21.09
C HIS A 30 -25.49 10.63 -19.58
N PRO A 31 -26.48 11.04 -18.78
CA PRO A 31 -26.35 11.06 -17.32
C PRO A 31 -26.08 9.67 -16.75
N VAL A 32 -25.01 9.53 -15.98
CA VAL A 32 -24.63 8.31 -15.25
C VAL A 32 -24.45 8.65 -13.77
N GLU A 33 -24.95 7.81 -12.89
CA GLU A 33 -24.77 7.92 -11.43
C GLU A 33 -23.99 6.72 -10.89
N ALA A 34 -22.98 7.00 -10.08
CA ALA A 34 -22.18 5.98 -9.40
C ALA A 34 -22.03 6.31 -7.91
N VAL A 35 -22.06 5.27 -7.07
CA VAL A 35 -21.71 5.39 -5.64
C VAL A 35 -20.40 4.65 -5.40
N VAL A 36 -19.46 5.30 -4.73
CA VAL A 36 -18.20 4.70 -4.29
C VAL A 36 -18.24 4.60 -2.77
N VAL A 37 -18.13 3.38 -2.24
CA VAL A 37 -18.09 3.12 -0.80
C VAL A 37 -16.63 2.97 -0.37
N GLY A 38 -16.15 3.87 0.48
CA GLY A 38 -14.76 3.97 0.90
C GLY A 38 -14.01 5.14 0.24
N GLY A 39 -13.47 6.03 1.06
CA GLY A 39 -12.71 7.23 0.69
C GLY A 39 -11.18 7.06 0.80
N GLY A 40 -10.69 5.83 0.75
CA GLY A 40 -9.26 5.52 0.64
C GLY A 40 -8.72 5.69 -0.79
N ILE A 41 -7.45 5.29 -1.01
CA ILE A 41 -6.76 5.39 -2.31
C ILE A 41 -7.60 4.80 -3.46
N ALA A 42 -8.14 3.60 -3.27
CA ALA A 42 -8.90 2.90 -4.29
C ALA A 42 -10.18 3.64 -4.69
N GLY A 43 -10.99 4.03 -3.70
CA GLY A 43 -12.25 4.72 -3.94
C GLY A 43 -12.05 6.12 -4.51
N MET A 44 -11.10 6.89 -3.98
CA MET A 44 -10.79 8.22 -4.51
C MET A 44 -10.19 8.16 -5.91
N SER A 45 -9.39 7.14 -6.24
CA SER A 45 -8.91 6.93 -7.62
C SER A 45 -10.06 6.66 -8.59
N ALA A 46 -11.02 5.81 -8.20
CA ALA A 46 -12.22 5.58 -8.99
C ALA A 46 -13.05 6.86 -9.15
N ALA A 47 -13.28 7.60 -8.06
CA ALA A 47 -14.08 8.82 -8.05
C ALA A 47 -13.48 9.93 -8.93
N VAL A 48 -12.16 10.14 -8.86
CA VAL A 48 -11.45 11.11 -9.71
C VAL A 48 -11.67 10.78 -11.19
N VAL A 49 -11.40 9.54 -11.59
CA VAL A 49 -11.54 9.11 -12.99
C VAL A 49 -12.98 9.23 -13.48
N LEU A 50 -13.96 8.79 -12.68
CA LEU A 50 -15.37 8.87 -13.01
C LEU A 50 -15.86 10.33 -13.15
N ALA A 51 -15.50 11.20 -12.19
CA ALA A 51 -15.93 12.59 -12.18
C ALA A 51 -15.37 13.38 -13.38
N GLU A 52 -14.09 13.18 -13.72
CA GLU A 52 -13.46 13.79 -14.91
C GLU A 52 -14.21 13.47 -16.21
N ARG A 53 -14.79 12.26 -16.28
CA ARG A 53 -15.58 11.79 -17.44
C ARG A 53 -17.06 12.15 -17.35
N GLY A 54 -17.48 12.94 -16.37
CA GLY A 54 -18.84 13.46 -16.23
C GLY A 54 -19.83 12.51 -15.56
N VAL A 55 -19.37 11.43 -14.94
CA VAL A 55 -20.22 10.58 -14.09
C VAL A 55 -20.51 11.31 -12.78
N ARG A 56 -21.78 11.34 -12.37
CA ARG A 56 -22.20 11.90 -11.08
C ARG A 56 -21.86 10.91 -9.97
N VAL A 57 -20.64 11.03 -9.44
CA VAL A 57 -20.12 10.16 -8.38
C VAL A 57 -20.44 10.70 -6.99
N THR A 58 -20.89 9.82 -6.09
CA THR A 58 -20.97 10.11 -4.64
C THR A 58 -20.05 9.15 -3.90
N VAL A 59 -19.04 9.68 -3.21
CA VAL A 59 -18.15 8.93 -2.33
C VAL A 59 -18.73 8.94 -0.92
N LEU A 60 -18.88 7.76 -0.32
CA LEU A 60 -19.32 7.56 1.06
C LEU A 60 -18.14 7.01 1.87
N GLU A 61 -17.62 7.82 2.78
CA GLU A 61 -16.55 7.45 3.72
C GLU A 61 -17.12 7.39 5.14
N ALA A 62 -16.87 6.28 5.84
CA ALA A 62 -17.38 6.04 7.18
C ALA A 62 -16.70 6.92 8.23
N ALA A 63 -15.38 7.12 8.11
CA ALA A 63 -14.60 7.97 8.99
C ALA A 63 -14.88 9.47 8.77
N PRO A 64 -14.61 10.34 9.76
CA PRO A 64 -14.74 11.78 9.58
C PRO A 64 -13.70 12.37 8.60
N THR A 65 -12.64 11.61 8.29
CA THR A 65 -11.56 11.98 7.38
C THR A 65 -11.42 10.96 6.24
N LEU A 66 -10.83 11.39 5.13
CA LEU A 66 -10.51 10.52 4.00
C LEU A 66 -9.18 9.79 4.19
N GLY A 67 -8.95 8.79 3.35
CA GLY A 67 -7.65 8.16 3.16
C GLY A 67 -7.51 6.74 3.68
N GLY A 68 -8.40 6.29 4.57
CA GLY A 68 -8.34 4.94 5.14
C GLY A 68 -6.96 4.67 5.76
N ARG A 69 -6.26 3.64 5.26
CA ARG A 69 -4.89 3.30 5.67
C ARG A 69 -3.81 4.33 5.29
N LEU A 70 -4.15 5.34 4.49
CA LEU A 70 -3.29 6.52 4.24
C LEU A 70 -3.97 7.78 4.80
N GLY A 71 -4.77 7.64 5.87
CA GLY A 71 -5.50 8.74 6.48
C GLY A 71 -4.62 9.65 7.33
N ALA A 72 -5.10 10.87 7.57
CA ALA A 72 -4.58 11.78 8.55
C ALA A 72 -5.74 12.47 9.27
N TRP A 73 -5.55 12.80 10.55
CA TRP A 73 -6.56 13.44 11.38
C TRP A 73 -5.92 14.39 12.39
N PRO A 74 -6.63 15.48 12.78
CA PRO A 74 -6.16 16.35 13.83
C PRO A 74 -6.15 15.60 15.16
N GLN A 75 -5.05 15.78 15.90
CA GLN A 75 -4.86 15.25 17.24
C GLN A 75 -4.63 16.39 18.21
N GLU A 76 -5.44 16.44 19.26
CA GLU A 76 -5.20 17.34 20.39
C GLU A 76 -4.04 16.83 21.24
N LEU A 77 -3.06 17.69 21.47
CA LEU A 77 -1.93 17.54 22.37
C LEU A 77 -2.01 18.64 23.46
N ALA A 78 -1.25 18.49 24.53
CA ALA A 78 -1.21 19.47 25.62
C ALA A 78 -0.82 20.91 25.17
N ASP A 79 -0.08 21.05 24.06
CA ASP A 79 0.46 22.32 23.57
C ASP A 79 -0.14 22.78 22.22
N GLY A 80 -1.20 22.12 21.75
CA GLY A 80 -1.94 22.49 20.54
C GLY A 80 -2.43 21.29 19.74
N VAL A 81 -2.83 21.54 18.50
CA VAL A 81 -3.24 20.48 17.56
C VAL A 81 -2.05 20.13 16.66
N GLN A 82 -1.88 18.84 16.38
CA GLN A 82 -0.96 18.31 15.38
C GLN A 82 -1.71 17.34 14.46
N ALA A 83 -1.31 17.20 13.20
CA ALA A 83 -1.75 16.08 12.40
C ALA A 83 -1.14 14.77 12.95
N ASN A 84 -1.99 13.77 13.12
CA ASN A 84 -1.58 12.40 13.30
C ASN A 84 -1.98 11.59 12.08
N GLU A 85 -1.07 10.80 11.56
CA GLU A 85 -1.33 10.01 10.36
C GLU A 85 -1.54 8.55 10.69
N HIS A 86 -2.11 7.83 9.72
CA HIS A 86 -2.19 6.38 9.79
C HIS A 86 -0.77 5.76 9.90
N GLY A 87 0.24 6.39 9.35
CA GLY A 87 1.62 6.03 9.64
C GLY A 87 2.49 6.29 8.43
N PHE A 88 3.75 5.92 8.57
CA PHE A 88 4.73 6.16 7.54
C PHE A 88 4.42 5.32 6.29
N HIS A 89 4.33 6.00 5.14
CA HIS A 89 4.15 5.37 3.84
C HIS A 89 5.20 5.83 2.85
N ALA A 90 5.88 4.87 2.22
CA ALA A 90 6.86 5.11 1.16
C ALA A 90 6.16 5.25 -0.21
N PHE A 91 6.32 6.40 -0.89
CA PHE A 91 5.76 6.63 -2.22
C PHE A 91 6.77 6.24 -3.29
N PHE A 92 6.80 4.95 -3.63
CA PHE A 92 7.69 4.43 -4.65
C PHE A 92 7.41 5.04 -6.04
N ARG A 93 8.46 5.19 -6.84
CA ARG A 93 8.37 5.87 -8.15
C ARG A 93 7.62 5.07 -9.20
N GLN A 94 7.63 3.74 -9.08
CA GLN A 94 6.86 2.82 -9.92
C GLN A 94 5.37 2.73 -9.57
N TYR A 95 4.89 3.50 -8.59
CA TYR A 95 3.46 3.67 -8.34
C TYR A 95 2.83 4.54 -9.42
N TYR A 96 2.86 4.06 -10.67
CA TYR A 96 2.52 4.84 -11.85
C TYR A 96 1.07 5.30 -11.84
N ASN A 97 0.15 4.44 -11.42
CA ASN A 97 -1.27 4.75 -11.35
C ASN A 97 -1.56 5.70 -10.19
N TRP A 98 -1.00 5.44 -9.00
CA TRP A 98 -1.22 6.34 -7.87
C TRP A 98 -0.65 7.74 -8.13
N ARG A 99 0.58 7.81 -8.65
CA ARG A 99 1.20 9.08 -9.06
C ARG A 99 0.49 9.73 -10.23
N SER A 100 -0.22 8.97 -11.08
CA SER A 100 -1.12 9.54 -12.10
C SER A 100 -2.23 10.33 -11.40
N ILE A 101 -2.93 9.73 -10.43
CA ILE A 101 -4.00 10.38 -9.66
C ILE A 101 -3.48 11.61 -8.91
N LEU A 102 -2.36 11.50 -8.19
CA LEU A 102 -1.77 12.63 -7.47
C LEU A 102 -1.42 13.83 -8.38
N ARG A 103 -1.05 13.59 -9.65
CA ARG A 103 -0.78 14.67 -10.61
C ARG A 103 -2.00 15.52 -10.97
N ARG A 104 -3.22 15.09 -10.62
CA ARG A 104 -4.43 15.92 -10.80
C ARG A 104 -4.45 17.11 -9.86
N VAL A 105 -3.81 17.00 -8.70
CA VAL A 105 -3.78 18.04 -7.67
C VAL A 105 -2.42 18.72 -7.58
N ASP A 106 -1.34 18.01 -7.91
CA ASP A 106 -0.02 18.58 -8.09
C ASP A 106 0.69 17.97 -9.31
N PRO A 107 0.62 18.61 -10.49
CA PRO A 107 1.17 18.07 -11.75
C PRO A 107 2.65 17.71 -11.70
N GLU A 108 3.42 18.40 -10.85
CA GLU A 108 4.86 18.21 -10.69
C GLU A 108 5.21 17.32 -9.48
N LEU A 109 4.22 16.95 -8.66
CA LEU A 109 4.41 16.20 -7.41
C LEU A 109 5.45 16.86 -6.48
N ARG A 110 5.43 18.19 -6.36
CA ARG A 110 6.39 18.98 -5.58
C ARG A 110 6.36 18.66 -4.08
N PHE A 111 5.22 18.21 -3.57
CA PHE A 111 5.10 17.76 -2.18
C PHE A 111 5.85 16.46 -1.89
N LEU A 112 6.16 15.65 -2.91
CA LEU A 112 6.94 14.42 -2.73
C LEU A 112 8.44 14.71 -2.75
N ARG A 113 9.09 14.54 -1.60
CA ARG A 113 10.54 14.72 -1.43
C ARG A 113 11.27 13.38 -1.47
N PRO A 114 12.37 13.27 -2.24
CA PRO A 114 13.18 12.06 -2.24
C PRO A 114 13.78 11.79 -0.86
N VAL A 115 13.66 10.56 -0.38
CA VAL A 115 14.39 10.12 0.82
C VAL A 115 15.77 9.63 0.39
N PRO A 116 16.88 10.25 0.89
CA PRO A 116 18.22 10.05 0.36
C PRO A 116 18.79 8.65 0.59
N GLY A 117 18.24 7.92 1.56
CA GLY A 117 18.56 6.53 1.85
C GLY A 117 17.82 6.06 3.11
N TYR A 118 17.72 4.74 3.27
CA TYR A 118 17.15 4.13 4.47
C TYR A 118 18.08 2.99 4.94
N PRO A 119 18.74 3.15 6.09
CA PRO A 119 19.52 2.07 6.68
C PRO A 119 18.61 0.98 7.27
N ILE A 120 19.12 -0.24 7.33
CA ILE A 120 18.55 -1.34 8.10
C ILE A 120 19.38 -1.52 9.36
N LEU A 121 18.70 -1.42 10.51
CA LEU A 121 19.25 -1.56 11.84
C LEU A 121 19.14 -3.00 12.31
N SER A 122 20.13 -3.45 13.06
CA SER A 122 20.15 -4.73 13.75
C SER A 122 20.99 -4.60 15.01
N ALA A 123 20.65 -5.33 16.06
CA ALA A 123 21.49 -5.49 17.24
C ALA A 123 22.67 -6.44 16.98
N ASP A 124 22.51 -7.37 16.03
CA ASP A 124 23.46 -8.45 15.76
C ASP A 124 24.52 -8.05 14.73
N TRP A 125 24.20 -7.12 13.84
CA TRP A 125 25.06 -6.74 12.72
C TRP A 125 25.21 -5.22 12.53
N PRO A 126 26.34 -4.77 11.96
CA PRO A 126 26.49 -3.38 11.55
C PRO A 126 25.39 -2.95 10.56
N THR A 127 24.95 -1.71 10.70
CA THR A 127 23.95 -1.09 9.83
C THR A 127 24.29 -1.24 8.35
N GLU A 128 23.32 -1.67 7.54
CA GLU A 128 23.44 -1.74 6.08
C GLU A 128 22.56 -0.70 5.39
N GLU A 129 23.07 -0.06 4.33
CA GLU A 129 22.36 0.97 3.58
C GLU A 129 21.97 0.46 2.19
N PHE A 130 20.66 0.33 1.94
CA PHE A 130 20.12 -0.16 0.67
C PHE A 130 19.66 0.96 -0.29
N GLY A 131 19.61 2.21 0.18
CA GLY A 131 19.14 3.35 -0.60
C GLY A 131 20.01 3.73 -1.81
N ARG A 132 21.25 3.24 -1.90
CA ARG A 132 22.22 3.58 -2.96
C ARG A 132 22.45 2.46 -3.97
N LEU A 133 21.45 1.61 -4.21
CA LEU A 133 21.54 0.58 -5.26
C LEU A 133 21.35 1.20 -6.66
N PRO A 134 22.04 0.70 -7.71
CA PRO A 134 21.76 1.07 -9.08
C PRO A 134 20.27 0.85 -9.40
N PRO A 135 19.61 1.73 -10.18
CA PRO A 135 18.16 1.71 -10.31
C PRO A 135 17.60 0.55 -11.15
N ALA A 136 18.41 -0.15 -11.95
CA ALA A 136 17.92 -1.14 -12.91
C ALA A 136 18.58 -2.53 -12.75
N PRO A 137 17.80 -3.63 -12.86
CA PRO A 137 18.34 -4.98 -12.97
C PRO A 137 19.06 -5.23 -14.30
N PRO A 138 20.06 -6.14 -14.34
CA PRO A 138 20.59 -6.93 -13.23
C PRO A 138 21.60 -6.18 -12.34
N ALA A 139 21.92 -4.92 -12.66
CA ALA A 139 22.92 -4.15 -11.92
C ALA A 139 22.52 -3.86 -10.47
N ASN A 140 21.22 -3.76 -10.17
CA ASN A 140 20.71 -3.62 -8.80
C ASN A 140 21.01 -4.85 -7.92
N LEU A 141 20.70 -6.06 -8.41
CA LEU A 141 20.97 -7.33 -7.74
C LEU A 141 22.45 -7.62 -7.64
N LEU A 142 23.21 -7.34 -8.71
CA LEU A 142 24.65 -7.52 -8.69
C LEU A 142 25.32 -6.53 -7.71
N ALA A 143 24.84 -5.29 -7.63
CA ALA A 143 25.32 -4.34 -6.64
C ALA A 143 24.88 -4.70 -5.22
N LEU A 144 23.69 -5.27 -5.03
CA LEU A 144 23.25 -5.82 -3.74
C LEU A 144 24.18 -6.95 -3.30
N LEU A 145 24.45 -7.91 -4.18
CA LEU A 145 25.38 -9.04 -3.98
C LEU A 145 26.83 -8.57 -3.73
N LEU A 146 27.29 -7.52 -4.43
CA LEU A 146 28.66 -7.03 -4.33
C LEU A 146 28.88 -6.04 -3.17
N ARG A 147 27.83 -5.33 -2.73
CA ARG A 147 27.93 -4.28 -1.69
C ARG A 147 27.43 -4.72 -0.33
N SER A 148 26.58 -5.75 -0.25
CA SER A 148 26.14 -6.26 1.05
C SER A 148 27.22 -7.18 1.61
N PRO A 149 27.82 -6.85 2.78
CA PRO A 149 28.71 -7.76 3.49
C PRO A 149 28.02 -9.05 3.93
N SER A 150 26.68 -9.11 3.82
CA SER A 150 25.83 -10.26 4.13
C SER A 150 25.93 -11.41 3.12
N LEU A 151 26.47 -11.18 1.92
CA LEU A 151 26.55 -12.18 0.86
C LEU A 151 28.01 -12.39 0.43
N ARG A 152 28.75 -13.26 1.11
CA ARG A 152 30.11 -13.61 0.67
C ARG A 152 30.03 -14.57 -0.51
N LEU A 153 30.99 -14.51 -1.43
CA LEU A 153 31.08 -15.42 -2.59
C LEU A 153 31.08 -16.91 -2.22
N ALA A 154 31.56 -17.26 -1.02
CA ALA A 154 31.51 -18.62 -0.49
C ALA A 154 30.09 -19.05 -0.14
N ASP A 155 29.27 -18.13 0.37
CA ASP A 155 27.90 -18.37 0.78
C ASP A 155 26.98 -18.59 -0.43
N LEU A 156 27.27 -17.93 -1.55
CA LEU A 156 26.58 -18.14 -2.83
C LEU A 156 26.76 -19.55 -3.42
N ARG A 157 27.70 -20.36 -2.89
CA ARG A 157 27.85 -21.77 -3.29
C ARG A 157 26.88 -22.70 -2.57
N ALA A 158 26.42 -22.32 -1.37
CA ALA A 158 25.46 -23.09 -0.58
C ALA A 158 24.00 -22.79 -0.96
N MET A 159 23.77 -21.61 -1.55
CA MET A 159 22.47 -21.16 -2.04
C MET A 159 21.92 -22.12 -3.09
N ASP A 160 20.65 -22.49 -2.94
CA ASP A 160 19.94 -23.29 -3.93
C ASP A 160 19.57 -22.41 -5.14
N ARG A 161 20.24 -22.67 -6.27
CA ARG A 161 20.01 -21.90 -7.50
C ARG A 161 18.68 -22.23 -8.15
N ASP A 162 18.20 -23.46 -7.98
CA ASP A 162 16.94 -23.91 -8.55
C ASP A 162 15.78 -23.30 -7.76
N ALA A 163 15.90 -23.17 -6.43
CA ALA A 163 14.93 -22.46 -5.61
C ALA A 163 14.93 -20.94 -5.82
N ALA A 164 16.04 -20.35 -6.27
CA ALA A 164 16.13 -18.92 -6.62
C ALA A 164 15.57 -18.60 -8.01
N LEU A 165 15.40 -19.60 -8.88
CA LEU A 165 14.93 -19.41 -10.25
C LEU A 165 13.50 -18.83 -10.32
N PRO A 166 12.52 -19.28 -9.52
CA PRO A 166 11.18 -18.70 -9.47
C PRO A 166 11.17 -17.19 -9.23
N LEU A 167 12.07 -16.67 -8.39
CA LEU A 167 12.22 -15.23 -8.15
C LEU A 167 12.56 -14.49 -9.45
N LEU A 168 13.39 -15.09 -10.32
CA LEU A 168 13.83 -14.49 -11.59
C LEU A 168 12.87 -14.70 -12.78
N THR A 169 11.99 -15.70 -12.68
CA THR A 169 11.11 -16.17 -13.76
C THR A 169 9.63 -15.89 -13.50
N TYR A 170 9.29 -14.90 -12.66
CA TYR A 170 7.91 -14.55 -12.34
C TYR A 170 7.00 -14.55 -13.58
N ASP A 171 5.89 -15.28 -13.50
CA ASP A 171 4.81 -15.28 -14.48
C ASP A 171 3.47 -15.26 -13.74
N PRO A 172 2.55 -14.34 -14.09
CA PRO A 172 1.33 -14.10 -13.31
C PRO A 172 0.38 -15.31 -13.24
N VAL A 173 0.52 -16.30 -14.12
CA VAL A 173 -0.31 -17.52 -14.08
C VAL A 173 0.48 -18.67 -13.47
N ARG A 174 1.69 -18.94 -13.99
CA ARG A 174 2.47 -20.09 -13.55
C ARG A 174 2.95 -19.97 -12.11
N THR A 175 3.37 -18.78 -11.68
CA THR A 175 3.87 -18.57 -10.32
C THR A 175 2.80 -18.89 -9.28
N TYR A 176 1.56 -18.45 -9.48
CA TYR A 176 0.47 -18.79 -8.57
C TYR A 176 0.05 -20.26 -8.68
N ALA A 177 0.06 -20.85 -9.87
CA ALA A 177 -0.24 -22.27 -10.01
C ALA A 177 0.79 -23.18 -9.30
N GLU A 178 2.06 -22.78 -9.29
CA GLU A 178 3.16 -23.59 -8.73
C GLU A 178 3.42 -23.31 -7.23
N PHE A 179 3.25 -22.06 -6.76
CA PHE A 179 3.72 -21.63 -5.43
C PHE A 179 2.63 -21.11 -4.49
N ASP A 180 1.37 -20.96 -4.92
CA ASP A 180 0.35 -20.36 -4.05
C ASP A 180 0.03 -21.22 -2.83
N GLY A 181 0.18 -22.54 -2.93
CA GLY A 181 -0.07 -23.47 -1.82
C GLY A 181 1.05 -23.55 -0.77
N ALA A 182 2.20 -22.90 -1.00
CA ALA A 182 3.34 -22.90 -0.10
C ALA A 182 3.47 -21.55 0.63
N THR A 183 4.12 -21.54 1.79
CA THR A 183 4.38 -20.30 2.53
C THR A 183 5.63 -19.59 2.00
N ALA A 184 5.70 -18.29 2.19
CA ALA A 184 6.89 -17.50 1.88
C ALA A 184 8.09 -18.00 2.70
N ASP A 185 7.87 -18.42 3.94
CA ASP A 185 8.90 -19.00 4.81
C ASP A 185 9.48 -20.30 4.23
N GLU A 186 8.62 -21.22 3.78
CA GLU A 186 9.05 -22.45 3.10
C GLU A 186 9.89 -22.17 1.85
N LEU A 187 9.50 -21.15 1.06
CA LEU A 187 10.29 -20.71 -0.09
C LEU A 187 11.64 -20.13 0.35
N LEU A 188 11.68 -19.26 1.36
CA LEU A 188 12.93 -18.66 1.86
C LEU A 188 13.88 -19.71 2.45
N ASP A 189 13.37 -20.68 3.20
CA ASP A 189 14.12 -21.83 3.70
C ASP A 189 14.76 -22.63 2.56
N SER A 190 13.99 -22.85 1.48
CA SER A 190 14.48 -23.60 0.31
C SER A 190 15.65 -22.92 -0.41
N LEU A 191 15.77 -21.58 -0.32
CA LEU A 191 16.89 -20.84 -0.91
C LEU A 191 18.23 -21.14 -0.23
N ARG A 192 18.21 -21.60 1.03
CA ARG A 192 19.41 -21.82 1.87
C ARG A 192 20.33 -20.60 1.93
N LEU A 193 19.73 -19.42 2.09
CA LEU A 193 20.48 -18.17 2.28
C LEU A 193 21.17 -18.16 3.64
N PRO A 194 22.35 -17.51 3.76
CA PRO A 194 22.93 -17.20 5.07
C PRO A 194 21.95 -16.44 5.95
N ASP A 195 21.99 -16.71 7.25
CA ASP A 195 21.10 -16.10 8.24
C ASP A 195 21.04 -14.57 8.11
N ARG A 196 22.21 -13.93 8.04
CA ARG A 196 22.34 -12.48 7.85
C ARG A 196 21.73 -11.99 6.53
N ALA A 197 21.87 -12.76 5.43
CA ALA A 197 21.30 -12.38 4.14
C ALA A 197 19.77 -12.49 4.13
N ARG A 198 19.22 -13.52 4.77
CA ARG A 198 17.77 -13.65 4.97
C ARG A 198 17.22 -12.48 5.78
N ALA A 199 17.85 -12.18 6.92
CA ALA A 199 17.45 -11.08 7.80
C ALA A 199 17.48 -9.72 7.09
N MET A 200 18.62 -9.38 6.49
CA MET A 200 18.82 -8.03 5.97
C MET A 200 18.13 -7.77 4.62
N LEU A 201 17.82 -8.81 3.83
CA LEU A 201 17.23 -8.64 2.49
C LEU A 201 15.76 -9.04 2.40
N PHE A 202 15.35 -10.07 3.13
CA PHE A 202 14.03 -10.67 2.97
C PHE A 202 13.12 -10.40 4.17
N GLU A 203 13.60 -10.48 5.41
CA GLU A 203 12.77 -10.21 6.61
C GLU A 203 12.20 -8.78 6.58
N VAL A 204 13.06 -7.78 6.40
CA VAL A 204 12.64 -6.36 6.28
C VAL A 204 11.70 -6.13 5.10
N PHE A 205 11.90 -6.87 4.00
CA PHE A 205 11.06 -6.75 2.82
C PHE A 205 9.69 -7.41 3.03
N SER A 206 9.64 -8.59 3.64
CA SER A 206 8.43 -9.35 3.91
C SER A 206 7.55 -8.68 4.97
N HIS A 207 8.15 -8.23 6.08
CA HIS A 207 7.42 -7.52 7.14
C HIS A 207 6.78 -6.22 6.64
N SER A 208 7.37 -5.56 5.64
CA SER A 208 6.80 -4.37 4.99
C SER A 208 5.46 -4.62 4.26
N PHE A 209 4.99 -5.87 4.19
CA PHE A 209 3.70 -6.25 3.58
C PHE A 209 2.62 -6.61 4.60
N PHE A 210 2.83 -6.35 5.90
CA PHE A 210 1.86 -6.60 6.99
C PHE A 210 1.47 -8.08 7.18
N ASN A 211 2.19 -9.01 6.57
CA ASN A 211 1.95 -10.45 6.71
C ASN A 211 3.25 -11.11 7.17
N HIS A 212 3.17 -12.04 8.11
CA HIS A 212 4.31 -12.87 8.49
C HIS A 212 4.59 -13.88 7.38
N GLU A 213 5.87 -14.15 7.09
CA GLU A 213 6.31 -15.09 6.06
C GLU A 213 5.70 -16.49 6.21
N ALA A 214 5.47 -16.91 7.46
CA ALA A 214 4.86 -18.19 7.79
C ALA A 214 3.39 -18.29 7.36
N GLU A 215 2.71 -17.16 7.18
CA GLU A 215 1.28 -17.09 6.89
C GLU A 215 1.00 -16.52 5.49
N MET A 216 2.04 -16.09 4.78
CA MET A 216 1.95 -15.47 3.46
C MET A 216 2.22 -16.48 2.34
N SER A 217 1.46 -16.42 1.25
CA SER A 217 1.69 -17.20 0.03
C SER A 217 3.07 -16.91 -0.58
N ALA A 218 3.81 -17.97 -0.91
CA ALA A 218 5.09 -17.86 -1.62
C ALA A 218 4.92 -17.18 -2.99
N ALA A 219 3.81 -17.43 -3.68
CA ALA A 219 3.51 -16.78 -4.96
C ALA A 219 3.34 -15.26 -4.81
N GLU A 220 2.71 -14.80 -3.72
CA GLU A 220 2.60 -13.36 -3.41
C GLU A 220 3.98 -12.76 -3.10
N MET A 221 4.85 -13.47 -2.39
CA MET A 221 6.21 -13.00 -2.14
C MET A 221 6.99 -12.87 -3.46
N ILE A 222 6.92 -13.86 -4.35
CA ILE A 222 7.57 -13.81 -5.67
C ILE A 222 7.02 -12.64 -6.50
N ALA A 223 5.69 -12.45 -6.51
CA ALA A 223 5.05 -11.36 -7.24
C ALA A 223 5.52 -9.98 -6.73
N GLN A 224 5.63 -9.81 -5.42
CA GLN A 224 6.08 -8.57 -4.80
C GLN A 224 7.59 -8.34 -4.99
N PHE A 225 8.40 -9.39 -4.89
CA PHE A 225 9.82 -9.36 -5.24
C PHE A 225 10.01 -8.90 -6.69
N HIS A 226 9.23 -9.46 -7.62
CA HIS A 226 9.24 -9.00 -9.01
C HIS A 226 8.80 -7.54 -9.13
N PHE A 227 7.74 -7.14 -8.43
CA PHE A 227 7.20 -5.78 -8.47
C PHE A 227 8.18 -4.71 -7.98
N TYR A 228 8.87 -4.95 -6.87
CA TYR A 228 9.75 -3.95 -6.25
C TYR A 228 11.20 -3.99 -6.77
N LEU A 229 11.70 -5.17 -7.18
CA LEU A 229 13.12 -5.35 -7.50
C LEU A 229 13.39 -5.64 -8.97
N LEU A 230 12.79 -6.69 -9.55
CA LEU A 230 13.20 -7.21 -10.86
C LEU A 230 12.51 -6.54 -12.05
N GLY A 231 11.22 -6.27 -11.93
CA GLY A 231 10.46 -5.60 -12.97
C GLY A 231 10.54 -4.07 -12.89
N ASN A 232 11.06 -3.54 -11.79
CA ASN A 232 11.06 -2.12 -11.48
C ASN A 232 12.28 -1.38 -12.09
N PRO A 233 12.08 -0.44 -13.04
CA PRO A 233 13.16 0.38 -13.59
C PRO A 233 13.62 1.51 -12.67
N GLU A 234 12.81 1.87 -11.67
CA GLU A 234 13.03 3.05 -10.83
C GLU A 234 13.82 2.73 -9.55
N GLY A 235 14.11 1.44 -9.30
CA GLY A 235 14.75 0.95 -8.08
C GLY A 235 13.87 1.10 -6.83
N LEU A 236 14.46 0.84 -5.65
CA LEU A 236 13.75 0.95 -4.36
C LEU A 236 13.72 2.39 -3.81
N ALA A 237 14.07 3.39 -4.62
CA ALA A 237 13.97 4.77 -4.20
C ALA A 237 12.50 5.16 -4.04
N PHE A 238 12.16 5.69 -2.87
CA PHE A 238 10.85 6.24 -2.60
C PHE A 238 10.96 7.72 -2.21
N ASP A 239 9.86 8.41 -2.45
CA ASP A 239 9.67 9.78 -2.00
C ASP A 239 8.65 9.77 -0.83
N CYS A 240 8.57 10.86 -0.07
CA CYS A 240 7.60 11.05 1.00
C CYS A 240 7.01 12.46 0.93
N PRO A 241 5.74 12.67 1.31
CA PRO A 241 5.18 14.00 1.47
C PRO A 241 5.98 14.87 2.47
N ASP A 242 6.11 16.16 2.20
CA ASP A 242 6.65 17.15 3.14
C ASP A 242 5.57 17.84 3.99
N GLU A 243 4.31 17.45 3.84
CA GLU A 243 3.16 17.84 4.66
C GLU A 243 2.27 16.61 4.90
N ASP A 244 1.37 16.69 5.88
CA ASP A 244 0.45 15.61 6.24
C ASP A 244 -0.43 15.17 5.06
N TYR A 245 -0.84 13.90 5.03
CA TYR A 245 -1.67 13.35 3.95
C TYR A 245 -3.02 14.07 3.78
N GLY A 246 -3.59 14.61 4.86
CA GLY A 246 -4.83 15.38 4.83
C GLY A 246 -4.68 16.62 3.97
N THR A 247 -3.68 17.44 4.26
CA THR A 247 -3.37 18.69 3.55
C THR A 247 -2.79 18.44 2.16
N ALA A 248 -1.83 17.52 2.03
CA ALA A 248 -1.11 17.29 0.79
C ALA A 248 -1.92 16.54 -0.27
N ILE A 249 -2.79 15.61 0.15
CA ILE A 249 -3.44 14.64 -0.75
C ILE A 249 -4.96 14.75 -0.69
N TRP A 250 -5.56 14.57 0.49
CA TRP A 250 -6.99 14.31 0.58
C TRP A 250 -7.87 15.54 0.37
N GLN A 251 -7.54 16.67 0.99
CA GLN A 251 -8.28 17.92 0.78
C GLN A 251 -8.23 18.35 -0.70
N PRO A 252 -7.06 18.37 -1.39
CA PRO A 252 -7.01 18.68 -2.81
C PRO A 252 -7.78 17.69 -3.70
N LEU A 253 -7.71 16.38 -3.42
CA LEU A 253 -8.41 15.37 -4.22
C LEU A 253 -9.92 15.43 -4.04
N ALA A 254 -10.41 15.65 -2.81
CA ALA A 254 -11.82 15.88 -2.55
C ALA A 254 -12.32 17.10 -3.34
N GLY A 255 -11.59 18.22 -3.25
CA GLY A 255 -11.90 19.42 -4.02
C GLY A 255 -11.84 19.18 -5.55
N HIS A 256 -10.96 18.30 -6.04
CA HIS A 256 -10.92 17.92 -7.45
C HIS A 256 -12.16 17.17 -7.91
N VAL A 257 -12.61 16.19 -7.12
CA VAL A 257 -13.86 15.44 -7.40
C VAL A 257 -15.06 16.39 -7.39
N GLU A 258 -15.15 17.29 -6.41
CA GLU A 258 -16.25 18.25 -6.29
C GLU A 258 -16.28 19.27 -7.44
N ARG A 259 -15.12 19.77 -7.88
CA ARG A 259 -15.03 20.65 -9.07
C ARG A 259 -15.51 19.98 -10.35
N HIS A 260 -15.45 18.65 -10.43
CA HIS A 260 -15.96 17.87 -11.55
C HIS A 260 -17.42 17.41 -11.37
N GLY A 261 -18.11 17.89 -10.34
CA GLY A 261 -19.53 17.62 -10.09
C GLY A 261 -19.80 16.35 -9.27
N GLY A 262 -18.76 15.71 -8.73
CA GLY A 262 -18.90 14.65 -7.75
C GLY A 262 -19.23 15.19 -6.36
N ARG A 263 -19.54 14.30 -5.42
CA ARG A 263 -19.74 14.62 -4.00
C ARG A 263 -18.91 13.68 -3.14
N VAL A 264 -18.30 14.22 -2.09
CA VAL A 264 -17.60 13.43 -1.07
C VAL A 264 -18.32 13.61 0.26
N ARG A 265 -18.70 12.51 0.91
CA ARG A 265 -19.40 12.50 2.20
C ARG A 265 -18.58 11.69 3.20
N THR A 266 -17.96 12.36 4.16
CA THR A 266 -17.31 11.72 5.31
C THR A 266 -18.29 11.56 6.47
N GLY A 267 -18.01 10.65 7.40
CA GLY A 267 -18.92 10.32 8.51
C GLY A 267 -20.19 9.56 8.08
N VAL A 268 -20.22 9.02 6.86
CA VAL A 268 -21.38 8.34 6.28
C VAL A 268 -21.00 6.90 5.94
N ALA A 269 -21.21 6.00 6.90
CA ALA A 269 -20.95 4.58 6.72
C ALA A 269 -22.06 3.92 5.88
N ALA A 270 -21.71 3.29 4.76
CA ALA A 270 -22.62 2.41 4.04
C ALA A 270 -22.85 1.12 4.85
N THR A 271 -24.10 0.71 5.01
CA THR A 271 -24.48 -0.43 5.87
C THR A 271 -25.09 -1.57 5.10
N ARG A 272 -25.67 -1.30 3.92
CA ARG A 272 -26.38 -2.31 3.12
C ARG A 272 -26.51 -1.90 1.66
N LEU A 273 -26.44 -2.89 0.77
CA LEU A 273 -26.84 -2.78 -0.62
C LEU A 273 -28.19 -3.47 -0.83
N ASP A 274 -29.05 -2.80 -1.58
CA ASP A 274 -30.27 -3.36 -2.13
C ASP A 274 -30.26 -3.18 -3.67
N ARG A 275 -31.05 -4.01 -4.37
CA ARG A 275 -31.22 -3.91 -5.81
C ARG A 275 -32.70 -3.82 -6.16
N SER A 276 -33.03 -2.90 -7.04
CA SER A 276 -34.38 -2.70 -7.59
C SER A 276 -34.33 -2.77 -9.13
N PRO A 277 -35.49 -2.81 -9.82
CA PRO A 277 -35.50 -2.69 -11.29
C PRO A 277 -34.85 -1.39 -11.81
N ALA A 278 -34.75 -0.35 -10.98
CA ALA A 278 -34.13 0.93 -11.31
C ALA A 278 -32.60 0.96 -11.07
N GLY A 279 -31.99 -0.13 -10.58
CA GLY A 279 -30.57 -0.22 -10.27
C GLY A 279 -30.28 -0.48 -8.79
N TRP A 280 -29.06 -0.13 -8.37
CA TRP A 280 -28.58 -0.30 -7.01
C TRP A 280 -29.07 0.81 -6.08
N ARG A 281 -29.16 0.48 -4.80
CA ARG A 281 -29.38 1.41 -3.71
C ARG A 281 -28.42 1.09 -2.57
N VAL A 282 -27.60 2.07 -2.19
CA VAL A 282 -26.70 1.97 -1.04
C VAL A 282 -27.35 2.70 0.14
N SER A 283 -27.63 1.97 1.20
CA SER A 283 -28.17 2.52 2.45
C SER A 283 -27.02 2.86 3.39
N ALA A 284 -27.12 3.98 4.11
CA ALA A 284 -26.12 4.45 5.06
C ALA A 284 -26.65 4.46 6.51
N ALA A 285 -25.72 4.50 7.46
CA ALA A 285 -26.01 4.45 8.90
C ALA A 285 -26.82 5.66 9.41
N ASP A 286 -26.75 6.79 8.73
CA ASP A 286 -27.53 8.00 9.02
C ASP A 286 -28.98 7.94 8.48
N GLY A 287 -29.38 6.80 7.91
CA GLY A 287 -30.70 6.59 7.31
C GLY A 287 -30.84 7.12 5.88
N SER A 288 -29.80 7.75 5.32
CA SER A 288 -29.80 8.17 3.92
C SER A 288 -29.67 6.96 2.97
N ALA A 289 -30.18 7.13 1.76
CA ALA A 289 -30.10 6.11 0.71
C ALA A 289 -29.69 6.74 -0.62
N TYR A 290 -28.74 6.10 -1.29
CA TYR A 290 -28.10 6.60 -2.51
C TYR A 290 -28.44 5.66 -3.67
N PRO A 291 -29.34 6.04 -4.58
CA PRO A 291 -29.56 5.29 -5.81
C PRO A 291 -28.35 5.43 -6.74
N ALA A 292 -28.00 4.35 -7.44
CA ALA A 292 -26.94 4.38 -8.43
C ALA A 292 -27.14 3.31 -9.51
N GLY A 293 -26.72 3.61 -10.74
CA GLY A 293 -26.59 2.60 -11.79
C GLY A 293 -25.37 1.69 -11.53
N HIS A 294 -24.33 2.27 -10.92
CA HIS A 294 -23.07 1.59 -10.64
C HIS A 294 -22.61 1.79 -9.19
N VAL A 295 -22.04 0.76 -8.58
CA VAL A 295 -21.46 0.81 -7.23
C VAL A 295 -20.04 0.26 -7.26
N VAL A 296 -19.10 1.00 -6.65
CA VAL A 296 -17.74 0.54 -6.40
C VAL A 296 -17.57 0.34 -4.89
N LEU A 297 -17.32 -0.89 -4.45
CA LEU A 297 -16.98 -1.21 -3.07
C LEU A 297 -15.45 -1.14 -2.92
N ALA A 298 -14.98 -0.05 -2.32
CA ALA A 298 -13.57 0.25 -2.11
C ALA A 298 -13.21 0.25 -0.61
N VAL A 299 -13.65 -0.80 0.09
CA VAL A 299 -13.48 -1.00 1.54
C VAL A 299 -12.47 -2.11 1.83
N ASP A 300 -11.97 -2.17 3.06
CA ASP A 300 -11.10 -3.27 3.52
C ASP A 300 -11.83 -4.62 3.54
N PRO A 301 -11.11 -5.76 3.57
CA PRO A 301 -11.74 -7.08 3.48
C PRO A 301 -12.74 -7.40 4.60
N PRO A 302 -12.47 -7.12 5.89
CA PRO A 302 -13.47 -7.26 6.95
C PRO A 302 -14.73 -6.44 6.70
N ALA A 303 -14.58 -5.17 6.31
CA ALA A 303 -15.71 -4.30 5.98
C ALA A 303 -16.49 -4.80 4.75
N LEU A 304 -15.81 -5.33 3.73
CA LEU A 304 -16.47 -5.93 2.57
C LEU A 304 -17.32 -7.13 2.97
N ALA A 305 -16.76 -8.05 3.76
CA ALA A 305 -17.48 -9.22 4.24
C ALA A 305 -18.70 -8.83 5.07
N ALA A 306 -18.56 -7.87 6.00
CA ALA A 306 -19.67 -7.36 6.78
C ALA A 306 -20.78 -6.75 5.91
N LEU A 307 -20.40 -5.94 4.91
CA LEU A 307 -21.35 -5.31 3.99
C LEU A 307 -22.05 -6.35 3.11
N VAL A 308 -21.33 -7.38 2.65
CA VAL A 308 -21.91 -8.48 1.86
C VAL A 308 -22.89 -9.29 2.71
N THR A 309 -22.52 -9.64 3.95
CA THR A 309 -23.42 -10.33 4.89
C THR A 309 -24.68 -9.51 5.19
N ALA A 310 -24.55 -8.19 5.34
CA ALA A 310 -25.66 -7.28 5.59
C ALA A 310 -26.56 -7.04 4.34
N SER A 311 -26.20 -7.57 3.17
CA SER A 311 -26.86 -7.33 1.89
C SER A 311 -27.40 -8.62 1.26
N PRO A 312 -28.55 -9.17 1.73
CA PRO A 312 -29.07 -10.47 1.27
C PRO A 312 -29.30 -10.58 -0.24
N VAL A 313 -29.54 -9.45 -0.92
CA VAL A 313 -29.73 -9.41 -2.38
C VAL A 313 -28.50 -9.91 -3.14
N LEU A 314 -27.30 -9.79 -2.55
CA LEU A 314 -26.06 -10.24 -3.16
C LEU A 314 -25.96 -11.77 -3.25
N ALA A 315 -26.66 -12.52 -2.40
CA ALA A 315 -26.71 -13.98 -2.53
C ALA A 315 -27.31 -14.45 -3.87
N GLY A 316 -28.26 -13.66 -4.43
CA GLY A 316 -28.84 -13.92 -5.75
C GLY A 316 -28.15 -13.17 -6.88
N ALA A 317 -27.66 -11.96 -6.64
CA ALA A 317 -27.06 -11.13 -7.67
C ALA A 317 -25.57 -11.40 -7.91
N ALA A 318 -24.84 -11.80 -6.86
CA ALA A 318 -23.38 -11.98 -6.83
C ALA A 318 -22.96 -13.25 -6.05
N PRO A 319 -23.48 -14.45 -6.36
CA PRO A 319 -23.16 -15.67 -5.62
C PRO A 319 -21.66 -15.99 -5.51
N GLU A 320 -20.85 -15.71 -6.54
CA GLU A 320 -19.39 -15.92 -6.51
C GLU A 320 -18.72 -14.97 -5.52
N LEU A 321 -19.14 -13.70 -5.50
CA LEU A 321 -18.67 -12.72 -4.52
C LEU A 321 -18.98 -13.19 -3.10
N VAL A 322 -20.22 -13.61 -2.84
CA VAL A 322 -20.64 -14.09 -1.51
C VAL A 322 -19.82 -15.31 -1.08
N ALA A 323 -19.58 -16.25 -2.00
CA ALA A 323 -18.79 -17.45 -1.73
C ALA A 323 -17.32 -17.15 -1.40
N ALA A 324 -16.76 -16.04 -1.90
CA ALA A 324 -15.39 -15.64 -1.61
C ALA A 324 -15.20 -15.03 -0.20
N MET A 325 -16.27 -14.49 0.41
CA MET A 325 -16.17 -13.70 1.65
C MET A 325 -15.60 -14.43 2.87
N PRO A 326 -15.90 -15.73 3.13
CA PRO A 326 -15.32 -16.42 4.28
C PRO A 326 -13.79 -16.44 4.27
N ALA A 327 -13.18 -16.61 3.09
CA ALA A 327 -11.73 -16.59 2.94
C ALA A 327 -11.20 -15.15 2.82
N PHE A 328 -11.76 -14.36 1.91
CA PHE A 328 -11.28 -13.01 1.61
C PHE A 328 -11.48 -12.04 2.77
N GLY A 329 -12.60 -12.15 3.49
CA GLY A 329 -12.98 -11.23 4.57
C GLY A 329 -12.15 -11.34 5.84
N THR A 330 -11.32 -12.38 5.95
CA THR A 330 -10.42 -12.54 7.10
C THR A 330 -9.28 -11.52 6.98
N PRO A 331 -9.09 -10.64 7.99
CA PRO A 331 -8.00 -9.68 7.95
C PRO A 331 -6.65 -10.39 8.04
N GLY A 332 -5.62 -9.74 7.49
CA GLY A 332 -4.24 -10.11 7.77
C GLY A 332 -3.88 -9.85 9.23
N PRO A 333 -2.67 -10.26 9.64
CA PRO A 333 -2.14 -10.01 10.97
C PRO A 333 -2.27 -8.53 11.39
N PRO A 334 -2.48 -8.25 12.69
CA PRO A 334 -2.54 -6.89 13.16
C PRO A 334 -1.20 -6.18 13.00
N TYR A 335 -1.23 -4.87 12.91
CA TYR A 335 -0.03 -4.02 12.92
C TYR A 335 -0.23 -2.88 13.91
N ALA A 336 0.88 -2.40 14.48
CA ALA A 336 0.89 -1.33 15.45
C ALA A 336 1.70 -0.13 14.97
N VAL A 337 1.18 1.06 15.25
CA VAL A 337 1.87 2.33 15.01
C VAL A 337 1.87 3.13 16.30
N ALA A 338 3.05 3.53 16.76
CA ALA A 338 3.22 4.34 17.95
C ALA A 338 3.99 5.62 17.62
N ARG A 339 3.34 6.77 17.78
CA ARG A 339 3.92 8.10 17.58
C ARG A 339 4.22 8.74 18.94
N TYR A 340 5.47 9.17 19.11
CA TYR A 340 6.02 9.78 20.31
C TYR A 340 6.40 11.23 20.01
N TRP A 341 5.92 12.13 20.87
CA TRP A 341 6.41 13.49 20.95
C TRP A 341 7.33 13.59 22.15
N CYS A 342 8.62 13.79 21.90
CA CYS A 342 9.68 13.75 22.90
C CYS A 342 10.21 15.16 23.20
N ASP A 343 10.82 15.34 24.37
CA ASP A 343 11.78 16.42 24.56
C ASP A 343 13.17 16.03 24.04
N GLY A 344 13.88 16.99 23.45
CA GLY A 344 15.13 16.72 22.76
C GLY A 344 14.94 15.92 21.47
N ASP A 345 16.07 15.50 20.89
CA ASP A 345 16.13 14.74 19.64
C ASP A 345 17.21 13.65 19.76
N VAL A 346 17.11 12.64 18.90
CA VAL A 346 18.15 11.63 18.68
C VAL A 346 19.34 12.25 17.93
N ASP A 347 20.42 11.48 17.78
CA ASP A 347 21.61 11.95 17.06
C ASP A 347 21.29 12.54 15.67
N ALA A 348 21.94 13.65 15.33
CA ALA A 348 21.70 14.38 14.09
C ALA A 348 22.04 13.56 12.83
N GLY A 349 22.89 12.54 12.97
CA GLY A 349 23.23 11.58 11.92
C GLY A 349 22.20 10.48 11.70
N ARG A 350 21.17 10.34 12.55
CA ARG A 350 20.10 9.33 12.33
C ARG A 350 19.32 9.64 11.05
N ALA A 351 19.09 8.61 10.24
CA ALA A 351 18.31 8.73 9.01
C ALA A 351 16.84 9.06 9.32
N VAL A 352 16.17 9.72 8.36
CA VAL A 352 14.74 10.06 8.48
C VAL A 352 13.87 8.82 8.62
N PHE A 353 14.20 7.76 7.89
CA PHE A 353 13.53 6.46 7.97
C PHE A 353 14.59 5.37 8.07
N SER A 354 14.39 4.41 8.97
CA SER A 354 15.24 3.22 9.14
C SER A 354 14.36 1.98 9.22
N GLY A 355 14.71 0.94 8.46
CA GLY A 355 14.17 -0.40 8.67
C GLY A 355 14.88 -1.07 9.84
N VAL A 356 14.24 -2.05 10.46
CA VAL A 356 14.77 -2.81 11.60
C VAL A 356 14.62 -4.29 11.29
N SER A 357 15.64 -5.07 11.63
CA SER A 357 15.65 -6.53 11.48
C SER A 357 16.09 -7.19 12.78
N ARG A 358 15.61 -8.41 13.03
CA ARG A 358 15.90 -9.21 14.23
C ARG A 358 15.49 -8.58 15.55
N GLN A 359 14.56 -7.64 15.49
CA GLN A 359 13.83 -7.21 16.67
C GLN A 359 12.47 -7.91 16.68
N PRO A 360 12.02 -8.44 17.83
CA PRO A 360 10.74 -9.15 17.90
C PRO A 360 9.51 -8.31 17.57
N THR A 361 9.56 -6.99 17.80
CA THR A 361 8.39 -6.11 17.69
C THR A 361 8.61 -4.94 16.74
N LEU A 362 9.78 -4.31 16.76
CA LEU A 362 10.08 -3.09 16.04
C LEU A 362 10.57 -3.40 14.62
N ASP A 363 9.84 -2.94 13.61
CA ASP A 363 10.17 -3.13 12.20
C ASP A 363 10.68 -1.87 11.51
N SER A 364 10.25 -0.70 11.97
CA SER A 364 10.77 0.56 11.41
C SER A 364 10.68 1.74 12.36
N VAL A 365 11.56 2.72 12.11
CA VAL A 365 11.66 3.96 12.85
C VAL A 365 11.63 5.14 11.88
N THR A 366 10.72 6.08 12.12
CA THR A 366 10.57 7.30 11.31
C THR A 366 10.71 8.56 12.17
N LEU A 367 11.50 9.51 11.71
CA LEU A 367 11.69 10.82 12.34
C LEU A 367 10.86 11.89 11.61
N TYR A 368 9.60 12.02 12.00
CA TYR A 368 8.61 12.90 11.34
C TYR A 368 9.00 14.36 11.33
N HIS A 369 9.64 14.84 12.39
CA HIS A 369 10.16 16.21 12.47
C HIS A 369 11.26 16.52 11.43
N ARG A 370 11.86 15.49 10.82
CA ARG A 370 12.82 15.61 9.72
C ARG A 370 12.16 15.41 8.34
N LEU A 371 10.92 14.93 8.31
CA LEU A 371 10.16 14.60 7.11
C LEU A 371 9.15 15.72 6.78
N GLU A 372 8.23 15.99 7.70
CA GLU A 372 7.07 16.84 7.50
C GLU A 372 7.25 18.22 8.11
N ASN A 373 6.71 19.24 7.44
CA ASN A 373 6.86 20.62 7.89
C ASN A 373 6.09 20.88 9.19
N GLU A 374 4.92 20.27 9.41
CA GLU A 374 4.17 20.48 10.66
C GLU A 374 4.94 19.94 11.87
N SER A 375 5.37 18.68 11.81
CA SER A 375 6.19 18.06 12.85
C SER A 375 7.51 18.81 13.06
N ARG A 376 8.12 19.34 11.99
CA ARG A 376 9.33 20.18 12.06
C ARG A 376 9.06 21.50 12.80
N ARG A 377 7.99 22.21 12.45
CA ARG A 377 7.59 23.46 13.12
C ARG A 377 7.29 23.22 14.60
N TRP A 378 6.68 22.10 14.95
CA TRP A 378 6.47 21.72 16.35
C TRP A 378 7.81 21.48 17.08
N ALA A 379 8.72 20.71 16.48
CA ALA A 379 10.05 20.43 17.03
C ALA A 379 10.88 21.70 17.25
N GLU A 380 10.94 22.59 16.24
CA GLU A 380 11.66 23.88 16.32
C GLU A 380 11.13 24.77 17.46
N ARG A 381 9.82 24.77 17.69
CA ARG A 381 9.17 25.60 18.70
C ARG A 381 9.30 25.05 20.12
N THR A 382 9.41 23.72 20.26
CA THR A 382 9.41 23.02 21.55
C THR A 382 10.79 22.53 22.00
N GLY A 383 11.77 22.54 21.09
CA GLY A 383 13.06 21.87 21.27
C GLY A 383 12.93 20.34 21.35
N GLY A 384 11.88 19.77 20.75
CA GLY A 384 11.53 18.36 20.81
C GLY A 384 11.75 17.61 19.50
N SER A 385 11.26 16.38 19.45
CA SER A 385 11.27 15.53 18.26
C SER A 385 9.99 14.70 18.18
N VAL A 386 9.59 14.39 16.95
CA VAL A 386 8.47 13.46 16.66
C VAL A 386 9.06 12.19 16.07
N LEU A 387 8.87 11.07 16.76
CA LEU A 387 9.31 9.74 16.35
C LEU A 387 8.09 8.84 16.15
N GLU A 388 8.12 7.98 15.14
CA GLU A 388 7.09 6.96 14.93
C GLU A 388 7.75 5.59 14.78
N LEU A 389 7.19 4.62 15.50
CA LEU A 389 7.63 3.23 15.52
C LEU A 389 6.53 2.35 14.95
N HIS A 390 6.91 1.41 14.11
CA HIS A 390 5.98 0.45 13.51
C HIS A 390 6.35 -0.96 13.92
N ALA A 391 5.32 -1.73 14.20
CA ALA A 391 5.35 -3.18 14.29
C ALA A 391 4.37 -3.72 13.24
N TYR A 392 4.87 -4.58 12.36
CA TYR A 392 4.09 -5.25 11.33
C TYR A 392 3.86 -6.69 11.78
N ALA A 393 2.69 -7.25 11.43
CA ALA A 393 2.32 -8.62 11.78
C ALA A 393 2.49 -8.98 13.27
N CYS A 394 1.98 -8.12 14.15
CA CYS A 394 2.02 -8.29 15.59
C CYS A 394 1.22 -9.51 16.07
N GLU A 395 1.51 -9.95 17.29
CA GLU A 395 0.71 -10.96 17.97
C GLU A 395 -0.74 -10.47 18.18
N PRO A 396 -1.76 -11.26 17.81
CA PRO A 396 -3.15 -10.91 18.03
C PRO A 396 -3.50 -10.69 19.50
N GLY A 397 -4.29 -9.64 19.77
CA GLY A 397 -4.83 -9.37 21.11
C GLY A 397 -3.88 -8.62 22.05
N VAL A 398 -2.66 -8.27 21.62
CA VAL A 398 -1.76 -7.43 22.41
C VAL A 398 -2.21 -5.95 22.33
N PRO A 399 -2.36 -5.25 23.47
CA PRO A 399 -2.74 -3.83 23.49
C PRO A 399 -1.71 -2.92 22.82
N ALA A 400 -2.18 -1.79 22.28
CA ALA A 400 -1.34 -0.84 21.56
C ALA A 400 -0.24 -0.22 22.44
N GLU A 401 -0.57 0.07 23.69
CA GLU A 401 0.36 0.63 24.67
C GLU A 401 1.48 -0.36 25.00
N GLU A 402 1.16 -1.65 25.11
CA GLU A 402 2.15 -2.69 25.37
C GLU A 402 3.11 -2.86 24.18
N LEU A 403 2.59 -2.88 22.95
CA LEU A 403 3.44 -2.91 21.75
C LEU A 403 4.30 -1.65 21.63
N ALA A 404 3.77 -0.49 21.99
CA ALA A 404 4.54 0.75 22.05
C ALA A 404 5.68 0.69 23.08
N GLU A 405 5.47 0.09 24.25
CA GLU A 405 6.53 -0.10 25.25
C GLU A 405 7.62 -1.06 24.74
N ARG A 406 7.23 -2.19 24.14
CA ARG A 406 8.16 -3.17 23.54
C ARG A 406 9.00 -2.52 22.42
N MET A 407 8.35 -1.85 21.47
CA MET A 407 9.05 -1.14 20.39
C MET A 407 10.01 -0.07 20.91
N ARG A 408 9.62 0.69 21.96
CA ARG A 408 10.51 1.69 22.56
C ARG A 408 11.70 1.06 23.26
N ALA A 409 11.53 -0.08 23.93
CA ALA A 409 12.63 -0.81 24.55
C ALA A 409 13.65 -1.31 23.50
N GLU A 410 13.15 -1.86 22.39
CA GLU A 410 13.99 -2.30 21.26
C GLU A 410 14.68 -1.10 20.58
N LEU A 411 13.99 0.03 20.41
CA LEU A 411 14.60 1.27 19.94
C LEU A 411 15.74 1.73 20.84
N VAL A 412 15.59 1.66 22.17
CA VAL A 412 16.63 2.04 23.13
C VAL A 412 17.85 1.12 23.02
N ALA A 413 17.65 -0.17 22.75
CA ALA A 413 18.77 -1.09 22.51
C ALA A 413 19.57 -0.71 21.26
N LEU A 414 18.89 -0.27 20.19
CA LEU A 414 19.52 0.16 18.94
C LEU A 414 20.12 1.56 19.04
N TRP A 415 19.39 2.49 19.65
CA TRP A 415 19.71 3.92 19.81
C TRP A 415 19.67 4.28 21.30
N PRO A 416 20.77 4.04 22.06
CA PRO A 416 20.81 4.25 23.51
C PRO A 416 20.47 5.69 23.95
N GLU A 417 20.68 6.68 23.09
CA GLU A 417 20.28 8.06 23.35
C GLU A 417 18.77 8.24 23.50
N ALA A 418 17.94 7.40 22.88
CA ALA A 418 16.48 7.45 22.98
C ALA A 418 15.98 7.22 24.42
N ALA A 419 16.77 6.57 25.27
CA ALA A 419 16.43 6.36 26.69
C ALA A 419 16.35 7.67 27.48
N ARG A 420 17.07 8.71 27.02
CA ARG A 420 17.13 10.02 27.67
C ARG A 420 15.99 10.94 27.25
N LEU A 421 15.27 10.59 26.18
CA LEU A 421 14.13 11.37 25.69
C LEU A 421 12.92 11.13 26.58
N ARG A 422 12.43 12.17 27.24
CA ARG A 422 11.18 12.12 27.98
C ARG A 422 10.03 12.31 26.98
N VAL A 423 9.13 11.34 26.98
CA VAL A 423 7.91 11.34 26.17
C VAL A 423 6.93 12.35 26.79
N ARG A 424 6.55 13.36 26.02
CA ARG A 424 5.50 14.32 26.38
C ARG A 424 4.12 13.75 26.06
N GLU A 425 4.00 13.15 24.90
CA GLU A 425 2.76 12.53 24.41
C GLU A 425 3.08 11.24 23.66
N LEU A 426 2.21 10.25 23.83
CA LEU A 426 2.22 8.98 23.09
C LEU A 426 0.83 8.78 22.47
N ARG A 427 0.80 8.44 21.19
CA ARG A 427 -0.40 7.90 20.53
C ARG A 427 -0.02 6.57 19.90
N ALA A 428 -0.62 5.50 20.38
CA ALA A 428 -0.42 4.16 19.87
C ALA A 428 -1.74 3.60 19.36
N ARG A 429 -1.70 2.78 18.33
CA ARG A 429 -2.87 2.06 17.83
C ARG A 429 -2.48 0.73 17.21
N VAL A 430 -3.44 -0.20 17.23
CA VAL A 430 -3.35 -1.52 16.62
C VAL A 430 -4.55 -1.70 15.72
N GLU A 431 -4.32 -2.14 14.49
CA GLU A 431 -5.38 -2.37 13.50
C GLU A 431 -5.15 -3.69 12.77
N ALA A 432 -6.23 -4.34 12.35
CA ALA A 432 -6.21 -5.56 11.54
C ALA A 432 -7.17 -5.41 10.36
N GLN A 433 -6.72 -4.68 9.33
CA GLN A 433 -7.55 -4.30 8.18
C GLN A 433 -6.86 -4.56 6.83
N ALA A 434 -5.59 -4.99 6.84
CA ALA A 434 -4.86 -5.34 5.64
C ALA A 434 -5.38 -6.68 5.07
N PRO A 435 -5.23 -6.94 3.76
CA PRO A 435 -5.56 -8.24 3.20
C PRO A 435 -4.64 -9.35 3.72
N ALA A 436 -5.24 -10.49 4.11
CA ALA A 436 -4.53 -11.73 4.40
C ALA A 436 -4.15 -12.39 3.08
N PHE A 437 -2.85 -12.41 2.73
CA PHE A 437 -2.34 -13.03 1.51
C PHE A 437 -2.01 -14.51 1.74
N THR A 438 -2.96 -15.27 2.28
CA THR A 438 -2.75 -16.64 2.76
C THR A 438 -2.47 -17.65 1.63
N PRO A 439 -1.70 -18.72 1.90
CA PRO A 439 -1.50 -19.81 0.97
C PRO A 439 -2.81 -20.41 0.45
N GLY A 440 -2.89 -20.64 -0.86
CA GLY A 440 -4.06 -21.15 -1.58
C GLY A 440 -5.17 -20.12 -1.78
N GLY A 441 -5.01 -18.89 -1.28
CA GLY A 441 -6.03 -17.84 -1.35
C GLY A 441 -6.20 -17.21 -2.72
N HIS A 442 -5.26 -17.38 -3.67
CA HIS A 442 -5.29 -16.66 -4.95
C HIS A 442 -6.49 -17.03 -5.82
N ALA A 443 -6.84 -18.32 -5.88
CA ALA A 443 -7.90 -18.82 -6.76
C ALA A 443 -9.28 -18.25 -6.38
N GLY A 444 -9.57 -18.15 -5.08
CA GLY A 444 -10.83 -17.61 -4.53
C GLY A 444 -10.84 -16.10 -4.34
N ARG A 445 -9.73 -15.40 -4.60
CA ARG A 445 -9.65 -13.95 -4.43
C ARG A 445 -10.49 -13.22 -5.48
N PRO A 446 -11.39 -12.31 -5.07
CA PRO A 446 -12.25 -11.61 -6.01
C PRO A 446 -11.45 -10.64 -6.88
N GLY A 447 -11.88 -10.49 -8.13
CA GLY A 447 -11.38 -9.48 -9.07
C GLY A 447 -12.17 -8.17 -8.97
N VAL A 448 -11.76 -7.19 -9.78
CA VAL A 448 -12.44 -5.87 -9.83
C VAL A 448 -13.90 -5.98 -10.31
N ARG A 449 -14.16 -6.84 -11.30
CA ARG A 449 -15.51 -7.11 -11.78
C ARG A 449 -16.12 -8.25 -10.96
N THR A 450 -17.32 -8.02 -10.43
CA THR A 450 -18.13 -9.05 -9.77
C THR A 450 -19.04 -9.76 -10.78
N ASP A 451 -19.69 -10.82 -10.33
CA ASP A 451 -20.75 -11.52 -11.05
C ASP A 451 -22.10 -10.78 -11.04
N ALA A 452 -22.20 -9.65 -10.33
CA ALA A 452 -23.35 -8.75 -10.41
C ALA A 452 -23.10 -7.55 -11.35
N ASP A 453 -24.05 -7.32 -12.26
CA ASP A 453 -24.01 -6.15 -13.14
C ASP A 453 -24.05 -4.83 -12.36
N GLY A 454 -23.14 -3.90 -12.72
CA GLY A 454 -23.02 -2.59 -12.11
C GLY A 454 -22.40 -2.61 -10.70
N LEU A 455 -21.85 -3.73 -10.23
CA LEU A 455 -21.14 -3.83 -8.95
C LEU A 455 -19.67 -4.19 -9.18
N TYR A 456 -18.78 -3.38 -8.62
CA TYR A 456 -17.33 -3.49 -8.78
C TYR A 456 -16.62 -3.41 -7.44
N LEU A 457 -15.43 -4.00 -7.35
CA LEU A 457 -14.56 -3.94 -6.18
C LEU A 457 -13.27 -3.17 -6.49
N ALA A 458 -12.72 -2.50 -5.48
CA ALA A 458 -11.40 -1.88 -5.59
C ALA A 458 -10.66 -1.94 -4.25
N GLY A 459 -9.34 -2.08 -4.26
CA GLY A 459 -8.52 -2.22 -3.06
C GLY A 459 -7.22 -2.97 -3.30
N ASP A 460 -6.31 -2.93 -2.33
CA ASP A 460 -5.06 -3.69 -2.31
C ASP A 460 -5.27 -5.21 -2.14
N GLY A 461 -6.40 -5.64 -1.59
CA GLY A 461 -6.79 -7.04 -1.54
C GLY A 461 -7.32 -7.58 -2.86
N ILE A 462 -7.72 -6.73 -3.82
CA ILE A 462 -8.41 -7.16 -5.04
C ILE A 462 -7.41 -7.70 -6.08
N ARG A 463 -7.76 -8.83 -6.71
CA ARG A 463 -6.90 -9.47 -7.72
C ARG A 463 -6.75 -8.59 -8.97
N THR A 464 -5.51 -8.50 -9.47
CA THR A 464 -5.17 -7.83 -10.73
C THR A 464 -4.48 -8.79 -11.69
N ASP A 465 -4.71 -8.64 -12.99
CA ASP A 465 -4.08 -9.45 -14.05
C ASP A 465 -2.66 -8.98 -14.43
N PHE A 466 -2.16 -7.98 -13.72
CA PHE A 466 -0.84 -7.38 -13.90
C PHE A 466 -0.16 -7.16 -12.55
N PRO A 467 1.18 -7.06 -12.53
CA PRO A 467 1.91 -6.81 -11.28
C PRO A 467 1.50 -5.49 -10.63
N SER A 468 1.10 -5.55 -9.38
CA SER A 468 0.80 -4.39 -8.55
C SER A 468 0.86 -4.79 -7.08
N ALA A 469 1.13 -3.83 -6.19
CA ALA A 469 1.16 -4.06 -4.75
C ALA A 469 0.69 -2.82 -3.97
N LEU A 470 0.20 -3.03 -2.75
CA LEU A 470 -0.10 -2.00 -1.76
C LEU A 470 -0.89 -0.79 -2.34
N MET A 471 -0.40 0.43 -2.12
CA MET A 471 -1.00 1.68 -2.58
C MET A 471 -1.18 1.72 -4.10
N GLU A 472 -0.23 1.17 -4.86
CA GLU A 472 -0.34 1.13 -6.33
C GLU A 472 -1.46 0.20 -6.77
N ARG A 473 -1.62 -0.96 -6.14
CA ARG A 473 -2.73 -1.88 -6.44
C ARG A 473 -4.08 -1.26 -6.07
N SER A 474 -4.15 -0.54 -4.95
CA SER A 474 -5.34 0.22 -4.57
C SER A 474 -5.72 1.23 -5.66
N ALA A 475 -4.77 2.07 -6.10
CA ALA A 475 -5.05 3.05 -7.15
C ALA A 475 -5.40 2.37 -8.49
N ALA A 476 -4.65 1.35 -8.88
CA ALA A 476 -4.87 0.63 -10.14
C ALA A 476 -6.24 -0.03 -10.20
N THR A 477 -6.66 -0.75 -9.15
CA THR A 477 -7.97 -1.40 -9.09
C THR A 477 -9.11 -0.38 -9.07
N GLY A 478 -8.94 0.77 -8.41
CA GLY A 478 -9.87 1.90 -8.48
C GLY A 478 -10.05 2.43 -9.91
N ILE A 479 -8.95 2.62 -10.64
CA ILE A 479 -8.99 3.04 -12.05
C ILE A 479 -9.64 1.96 -12.93
N VAL A 480 -9.33 0.68 -12.73
CA VAL A 480 -9.94 -0.43 -13.48
C VAL A 480 -11.45 -0.50 -13.23
N ALA A 481 -11.90 -0.30 -11.98
CA ALA A 481 -13.33 -0.26 -11.64
C ALA A 481 -14.03 0.89 -12.38
N ALA A 482 -13.43 2.09 -12.35
CA ALA A 482 -13.93 3.23 -13.12
C ALA A 482 -13.95 2.94 -14.63
N ASN A 483 -12.93 2.28 -15.18
CA ASN A 483 -12.87 1.94 -16.59
C ASN A 483 -13.95 0.95 -17.02
N HIS A 484 -14.33 0.00 -16.18
CA HIS A 484 -15.47 -0.88 -16.48
C HIS A 484 -16.77 -0.09 -16.61
N ILE A 485 -17.03 0.86 -15.69
CA ILE A 485 -18.18 1.74 -15.75
C ILE A 485 -18.13 2.61 -17.01
N LEU A 486 -16.99 3.26 -17.27
CA LEU A 486 -16.84 4.14 -18.43
C LEU A 486 -17.07 3.41 -19.75
N ARG A 487 -16.53 2.20 -19.89
CA ARG A 487 -16.74 1.38 -21.10
C ARG A 487 -18.20 0.97 -21.27
N ALA A 488 -18.87 0.58 -20.18
CA ALA A 488 -20.28 0.22 -20.22
C ALA A 488 -21.16 1.41 -20.65
N GLU A 489 -20.77 2.62 -20.26
CA GLU A 489 -21.53 3.85 -20.49
C GLU A 489 -20.99 4.69 -21.66
N GLY A 490 -20.12 4.13 -22.52
CA GLY A 490 -19.61 4.81 -23.72
C GLY A 490 -18.61 5.95 -23.49
N GLY A 491 -18.07 6.09 -22.28
CA GLY A 491 -17.00 7.00 -21.92
C GLY A 491 -15.59 6.45 -22.19
N ALA A 492 -14.63 7.34 -22.40
CA ALA A 492 -13.23 7.00 -22.62
C ALA A 492 -12.55 6.54 -21.32
N ALA A 493 -12.05 5.31 -21.31
CA ALA A 493 -11.30 4.73 -20.20
C ALA A 493 -9.97 5.45 -19.93
N GLU A 494 -9.51 5.43 -18.68
CA GLU A 494 -8.21 5.93 -18.24
C GLU A 494 -7.11 4.88 -18.47
N PRO A 495 -5.91 5.25 -18.96
CA PRO A 495 -4.82 4.29 -19.11
C PRO A 495 -4.35 3.73 -17.77
N VAL A 496 -4.09 2.42 -17.71
CA VAL A 496 -3.48 1.74 -16.55
C VAL A 496 -2.08 1.28 -16.92
N ARG A 497 -1.12 1.54 -16.04
CA ARG A 497 0.29 1.20 -16.24
C ARG A 497 0.80 0.27 -15.16
N SER A 498 1.82 -0.51 -15.47
CA SER A 498 2.53 -1.35 -14.52
C SER A 498 4.01 -1.44 -14.94
N ILE A 499 4.80 -2.13 -14.12
CA ILE A 499 6.11 -2.65 -14.50
C ILE A 499 5.98 -3.77 -15.55
N ARG A 500 7.09 -4.39 -15.93
CA ARG A 500 7.10 -5.52 -16.88
C ARG A 500 6.21 -6.66 -16.35
N PRO A 501 5.25 -7.19 -17.15
CA PRO A 501 4.30 -8.22 -16.66
C PRO A 501 4.94 -9.57 -16.29
N ARG A 502 6.12 -9.87 -16.82
CA ARG A 502 6.84 -11.13 -16.58
C ARG A 502 8.30 -10.87 -16.22
N GLY A 503 8.89 -11.79 -15.46
CA GLY A 503 10.29 -11.80 -15.09
C GLY A 503 11.24 -11.80 -16.29
N LEU A 504 12.51 -11.44 -16.04
CA LEU A 504 13.52 -11.31 -17.09
C LEU A 504 13.80 -12.64 -17.81
N LEU A 505 13.71 -13.75 -17.09
CA LEU A 505 13.99 -15.10 -17.58
C LEU A 505 12.71 -15.92 -17.89
N ALA A 506 11.53 -15.33 -17.74
CA ALA A 506 10.28 -16.01 -18.10
C ALA A 506 10.26 -16.26 -19.61
N ARG A 507 10.14 -17.53 -20.03
CA ARG A 507 9.96 -17.89 -21.44
C ARG A 507 8.63 -17.31 -21.93
N ARG A 508 8.60 -16.84 -23.18
CA ARG A 508 7.40 -16.25 -23.80
C ARG A 508 6.26 -17.24 -23.89
#